data_AF-A0A2A3GYN3-F1
#
_entry.id   AF-A0A2A3GYN3-F1
#
_cell.length_a   1.000
_cell.length_b   1.000
_cell.length_c   1.000
_cell.angle_alpha   90.00
_cell.angle_beta   90.00
_cell.angle_gamma   90.00
#
_symmetry.space_group_name_H-M   'P 1'
#
loop_
_entity.id
_entity.type
_entity.pdbx_description
1 polymer ?
#
loop_
_entity_poly.entity_id
_entity_poly.type
_entity_poly.pdbx_seq_one_letter_code
_entity_poly.pdbx_strand_id
1 'polypeptide(L)'
;MQAPSVGGVMLPRGNGQTVRLSRGASLTDFAEKINANPASLVAVMMNLGEMVTATQSVSDETLQLLAGEMNYVVEIVSPEEEDRELLESFDIEFGEDEGGEEFLMPRPPVVTVMGHVDHGKTRLLDTIRKTNVVAGEAGGITQHIGAYQVATEVNDEERRITFIDTPGHEAFTAMRARGAKSTDIAILVVAANDGVMPQTIEALNHAKAADVPIVVAVNKIDVEGADPTKVRGQLTEFGLVAEEYGGDTMFVDISAKQGLNIDQLLEAVVLTADASLDLRANPEQDAQGIAIESHLDRGRGAVSTVLVQRGTLRIGDTMVVGDAYGRVRAMLDDNGNNVEEAGPSTPVLVLGLTNVPGAGDNFLVVDEDRTARQIAEKRAARERNANFARRGVRFSLENLDEALKAGLVQELNLIIKGDASGSVEALESSLLQLDVGEEVDIRVLHRGVGAVTESDIDLATGSDAIVIGFNVRAAGRAAQMAEREGVDVRYYSVIYQAIEEIEAALKGMLKPEYEEVELGTAEIREVFKSSKLGNIAGVLVRSGEVKRNTKARLVRDGKVIAENLTISGLRRFKDDVTEIREGFEGGINLGNFNDIKVDDVIATYEMREKPRS
;
A
#
# COMPACT_ATOMS: atom_id res chain seq x y z
N MET A 1 -21.07 17.66 -42.67
CA MET A 1 -20.80 18.37 -41.41
C MET A 1 -19.31 18.61 -41.33
N GLN A 2 -18.87 19.87 -41.20
CA GLN A 2 -17.44 20.20 -41.07
C GLN A 2 -16.91 19.68 -39.73
N ALA A 3 -15.77 18.98 -39.78
CA ALA A 3 -15.03 18.57 -38.60
C ALA A 3 -14.63 19.79 -37.74
N PRO A 4 -14.63 19.69 -36.40
CA PRO A 4 -14.20 20.77 -35.54
C PRO A 4 -12.71 21.00 -35.77
N SER A 5 -12.30 22.25 -35.92
CA SER A 5 -10.90 22.63 -35.98
C SER A 5 -10.45 23.04 -34.58
N VAL A 6 -9.89 22.09 -33.84
CA VAL A 6 -9.23 22.38 -32.56
C VAL A 6 -7.77 22.66 -32.89
N GLY A 7 -7.35 23.92 -32.73
CA GLY A 7 -5.99 24.35 -33.08
C GLY A 7 -5.58 24.13 -34.54
N GLY A 8 -6.54 24.10 -35.48
CA GLY A 8 -6.27 24.01 -36.93
C GLY A 8 -6.10 22.59 -37.48
N VAL A 9 -6.30 21.55 -36.66
CA VAL A 9 -6.18 20.14 -37.07
C VAL A 9 -7.57 19.53 -37.27
N MET A 10 -7.77 18.82 -38.39
CA MET A 10 -9.04 18.18 -38.71
C MET A 10 -9.09 16.78 -38.09
N LEU A 11 -10.00 16.57 -37.15
CA LEU A 11 -10.19 15.31 -36.46
C LEU A 11 -11.55 14.67 -36.75
N PRO A 12 -11.67 13.33 -36.75
CA PRO A 12 -12.96 12.67 -36.88
C PRO A 12 -13.86 13.02 -35.69
N ARG A 13 -15.16 13.22 -35.94
CA ARG A 13 -16.15 13.42 -34.87
C ARG A 13 -16.74 12.08 -34.46
N GLY A 14 -16.77 11.84 -33.16
CA GLY A 14 -17.40 10.63 -32.60
C GLY A 14 -18.92 10.67 -32.64
N ASN A 15 -19.55 11.86 -32.63
CA ASN A 15 -21.01 12.00 -32.54
C ASN A 15 -21.63 11.22 -31.36
N GLY A 16 -20.90 11.07 -30.24
CA GLY A 16 -21.31 10.29 -29.08
C GLY A 16 -21.01 8.79 -29.18
N GLN A 17 -20.21 8.35 -30.16
CA GLN A 17 -19.71 6.97 -30.23
C GLN A 17 -18.82 6.65 -29.03
N THR A 18 -19.02 5.45 -28.47
CA THR A 18 -18.19 4.91 -27.40
C THR A 18 -16.95 4.24 -27.96
N VAL A 19 -15.80 4.51 -27.37
CA VAL A 19 -14.51 3.90 -27.69
C VAL A 19 -13.96 3.24 -26.43
N ARG A 20 -13.72 1.93 -26.49
CA ARG A 20 -13.11 1.16 -25.41
C ARG A 20 -11.59 1.24 -25.49
N LEU A 21 -10.95 1.69 -24.42
CA LEU A 21 -9.50 1.79 -24.29
C LEU A 21 -9.02 1.10 -23.02
N SER A 22 -7.82 0.54 -23.09
CA SER A 22 -7.14 -0.02 -21.93
C SER A 22 -6.53 1.07 -21.04
N ARG A 23 -6.30 0.77 -19.76
CA ARG A 23 -5.56 1.70 -18.87
C ARG A 23 -4.14 1.94 -19.37
N GLY A 24 -3.69 3.18 -19.32
CA GLY A 24 -2.38 3.57 -19.84
C GLY A 24 -2.24 3.42 -21.36
N ALA A 25 -3.36 3.46 -22.10
CA ALA A 25 -3.32 3.55 -23.55
C ALA A 25 -2.58 4.83 -23.98
N SER A 26 -1.90 4.73 -25.12
CA SER A 26 -1.22 5.86 -25.76
C SER A 26 -2.16 6.60 -26.70
N LEU A 27 -1.74 7.79 -27.17
CA LEU A 27 -2.45 8.50 -28.23
C LEU A 27 -2.49 7.70 -29.54
N THR A 28 -1.52 6.82 -29.77
CA THR A 28 -1.50 5.91 -30.92
C THR A 28 -2.63 4.89 -30.82
N ASP A 29 -2.80 4.26 -29.66
CA ASP A 29 -3.88 3.28 -29.42
C ASP A 29 -5.26 3.93 -29.57
N PHE A 30 -5.42 5.16 -29.07
CA PHE A 30 -6.65 5.91 -29.26
C PHE A 30 -6.89 6.25 -30.74
N ALA A 31 -5.86 6.72 -31.45
CA ALA A 31 -5.94 7.04 -32.87
C ALA A 31 -6.35 5.83 -33.72
N GLU A 32 -5.85 4.64 -33.41
CA GLU A 32 -6.21 3.40 -34.12
C GLU A 32 -7.70 3.07 -33.97
N LYS A 33 -8.26 3.20 -32.76
CA LYS A 33 -9.69 2.92 -32.50
C LYS A 33 -10.64 3.87 -33.22
N ILE A 34 -10.25 5.14 -33.39
CA ILE A 34 -11.04 6.16 -34.08
C ILE A 34 -10.64 6.36 -35.55
N ASN A 35 -9.67 5.58 -36.04
CA ASN A 35 -9.08 5.67 -37.37
C ASN A 35 -8.59 7.10 -37.71
N ALA A 36 -7.83 7.71 -36.79
CA ALA A 36 -7.22 9.03 -36.92
C ALA A 36 -5.68 8.94 -37.04
N ASN A 37 -5.04 10.06 -37.36
CA ASN A 37 -3.58 10.16 -37.35
C ASN A 37 -3.08 10.50 -35.93
N PRO A 38 -2.17 9.72 -35.33
CA PRO A 38 -1.60 10.01 -34.01
C PRO A 38 -0.97 11.40 -33.90
N ALA A 39 -0.33 11.90 -34.97
CA ALA A 39 0.27 13.23 -35.00
C ALA A 39 -0.77 14.35 -34.82
N SER A 40 -1.99 14.13 -35.31
CA SER A 40 -3.10 15.06 -35.15
C SER A 40 -3.57 15.14 -33.70
N LEU A 41 -3.58 14.01 -32.99
CA LEU A 41 -3.92 13.99 -31.57
C LEU A 41 -2.85 14.67 -30.72
N VAL A 42 -1.56 14.43 -31.00
CA VAL A 42 -0.45 15.13 -30.33
C VAL A 42 -0.58 16.65 -30.47
N ALA A 43 -0.90 17.13 -31.68
CA ALA A 43 -1.10 18.56 -31.91
C ALA A 43 -2.27 19.15 -31.12
N VAL A 44 -3.36 18.40 -30.94
CA VAL A 44 -4.47 18.84 -30.08
C VAL A 44 -4.08 18.85 -28.61
N MET A 45 -3.34 17.85 -28.12
CA MET A 45 -2.82 17.86 -26.76
C MET A 45 -1.92 19.07 -26.49
N MET A 46 -1.04 19.41 -27.44
CA MET A 46 -0.22 20.62 -27.34
C MET A 46 -1.06 21.90 -27.23
N ASN A 47 -2.18 21.99 -27.96
CA ASN A 47 -3.10 23.13 -27.86
C ASN A 47 -3.88 23.15 -26.53
N LEU A 48 -4.11 21.98 -25.92
CA LEU A 48 -4.69 21.83 -24.60
C LEU A 48 -3.67 22.07 -23.47
N GLY A 49 -2.42 22.40 -23.81
CA GLY A 49 -1.35 22.70 -22.85
C GLY A 49 -0.57 21.48 -22.36
N GLU A 50 -0.81 20.31 -22.93
CA GLU A 50 -0.18 19.05 -22.53
C GLU A 50 0.83 18.56 -23.57
N MET A 51 2.10 18.46 -23.16
CA MET A 51 3.15 17.90 -24.02
C MET A 51 3.23 16.38 -23.86
N VAL A 52 2.67 15.68 -24.84
CA VAL A 52 2.63 14.20 -24.87
C VAL A 52 3.17 13.72 -26.22
N THR A 53 3.94 12.63 -26.21
CA THR A 53 4.38 11.96 -27.45
C THR A 53 3.38 10.87 -27.87
N ALA A 54 3.30 10.54 -29.16
CA ALA A 54 2.26 9.63 -29.67
C ALA A 54 2.25 8.24 -29.01
N THR A 55 3.42 7.71 -28.64
CA THR A 55 3.60 6.37 -28.07
C THR A 55 3.67 6.37 -26.53
N GLN A 56 3.57 7.54 -25.91
CA GLN A 56 3.61 7.66 -24.46
C GLN A 56 2.27 7.24 -23.87
N SER A 57 2.31 6.39 -22.85
CA SER A 57 1.16 6.07 -22.01
C SER A 57 0.65 7.33 -21.31
N VAL A 58 -0.65 7.59 -21.40
CA VAL A 58 -1.32 8.75 -20.79
C VAL A 58 -2.31 8.32 -19.73
N SER A 59 -2.66 9.26 -18.85
CA SER A 59 -3.68 9.03 -17.82
C SER A 59 -5.08 8.97 -18.41
N ASP A 60 -5.95 8.26 -17.70
CA ASP A 60 -7.36 8.06 -18.01
C ASP A 60 -8.11 9.38 -18.26
N GLU A 61 -7.87 10.38 -17.39
CA GLU A 61 -8.44 11.73 -17.48
C GLU A 61 -8.05 12.45 -18.77
N THR A 62 -6.83 12.23 -19.24
CA THR A 62 -6.29 12.84 -20.44
C THR A 62 -6.92 12.29 -21.70
N LEU A 63 -7.14 10.97 -21.74
CA LEU A 63 -7.86 10.32 -22.83
C LEU A 63 -9.32 10.78 -22.86
N GLN A 64 -9.96 10.89 -21.69
CA GLN A 64 -11.32 11.41 -21.58
C GLN A 64 -11.44 12.87 -22.03
N LEU A 65 -10.48 13.73 -21.66
CA LEU A 65 -10.44 15.13 -22.08
C LEU A 65 -10.34 15.25 -23.61
N LEU A 66 -9.38 14.53 -24.21
CA LEU A 66 -9.19 14.52 -25.66
C LEU A 66 -10.40 13.95 -26.40
N ALA A 67 -11.00 12.88 -25.87
CA ALA A 67 -12.20 12.28 -26.45
C ALA A 67 -13.42 13.20 -26.36
N GLY A 68 -13.60 13.90 -25.23
CA GLY A 68 -14.67 14.87 -25.04
C GLY A 68 -14.61 15.99 -26.08
N GLU A 69 -13.41 16.50 -26.37
CA GLU A 69 -13.20 17.52 -27.41
C GLU A 69 -13.58 17.04 -28.82
N MET A 70 -13.43 15.74 -29.07
CA MET A 70 -13.79 15.08 -30.33
C MET A 70 -15.22 14.51 -30.34
N ASN A 71 -15.97 14.69 -29.25
CA ASN A 71 -17.30 14.13 -29.01
C ASN A 71 -17.33 12.59 -29.12
N TYR A 72 -16.31 11.92 -28.59
CA TYR A 72 -16.27 10.49 -28.29
C TYR A 72 -16.49 10.28 -26.79
N VAL A 73 -17.08 9.15 -26.42
CA VAL A 73 -17.16 8.70 -25.03
C VAL A 73 -16.09 7.62 -24.84
N VAL A 74 -15.08 7.87 -24.01
CA VAL A 74 -14.08 6.86 -23.69
C VAL A 74 -14.57 6.02 -22.52
N GLU A 75 -14.65 4.72 -22.75
CA GLU A 75 -14.90 3.71 -21.73
C GLU A 75 -13.58 3.01 -21.44
N ILE A 76 -13.14 3.10 -20.19
CA ILE A 76 -11.89 2.50 -19.75
C ILE A 76 -12.20 1.10 -19.28
N VAL A 77 -11.65 0.12 -19.98
CA VAL A 77 -11.89 -1.30 -19.73
C VAL A 77 -11.27 -1.67 -18.37
N SER A 78 -11.95 -2.52 -17.60
CA SER A 78 -11.37 -3.01 -16.35
C SER A 78 -10.22 -3.99 -16.62
N PRO A 79 -9.25 -4.13 -15.70
CA PRO A 79 -8.17 -5.11 -15.85
C PRO A 79 -8.67 -6.53 -16.11
N GLU A 80 -9.78 -6.92 -15.47
CA GLU A 80 -10.41 -8.23 -15.63
C GLU A 80 -11.01 -8.42 -17.04
N GLU A 81 -11.68 -7.39 -17.57
CA GLU A 81 -12.22 -7.43 -18.93
C GLU A 81 -11.10 -7.42 -19.98
N GLU A 82 -10.02 -6.64 -19.77
CA GLU A 82 -8.86 -6.64 -20.67
C GLU A 82 -8.15 -7.99 -20.71
N ASP A 83 -8.06 -8.67 -19.56
CA ASP A 83 -7.48 -10.02 -19.48
C ASP A 83 -8.38 -11.04 -20.17
N ARG A 84 -9.70 -10.93 -20.01
CA ARG A 84 -10.66 -11.77 -20.76
C ARG A 84 -10.53 -11.60 -22.27
N GLU A 85 -10.54 -10.37 -22.78
CA GLU A 85 -10.36 -10.09 -24.22
C GLU A 85 -9.01 -10.60 -24.74
N LEU A 86 -7.97 -10.61 -23.89
CA LEU A 86 -6.67 -11.17 -24.23
C LEU A 86 -6.73 -12.69 -24.37
N LEU A 87 -7.32 -13.39 -23.39
CA LEU A 87 -7.43 -14.84 -23.39
C LEU A 87 -8.34 -15.34 -24.53
N GLU A 88 -9.45 -14.65 -24.79
CA GLU A 88 -10.32 -14.91 -25.95
C GLU A 88 -9.56 -14.79 -27.27
N SER A 89 -8.56 -13.90 -27.39
CA SER A 89 -7.73 -13.80 -28.60
C SER A 89 -6.84 -15.02 -28.87
N PHE A 90 -6.73 -15.91 -27.89
CA PHE A 90 -6.02 -17.19 -27.96
C PHE A 90 -6.97 -18.39 -27.85
N ASP A 91 -8.29 -18.18 -27.95
CA ASP A 91 -9.31 -19.21 -27.76
C ASP A 91 -9.26 -19.88 -26.36
N ILE A 92 -8.91 -19.09 -25.33
CA ILE A 92 -8.84 -19.54 -23.94
C ILE A 92 -9.93 -18.89 -23.11
N GLU A 93 -10.70 -19.70 -22.39
CA GLU A 93 -11.69 -19.25 -21.41
C GLU A 93 -11.14 -19.43 -20.00
N PHE A 94 -11.37 -18.45 -19.11
CA PHE A 94 -10.92 -18.52 -17.71
C PHE A 94 -12.10 -18.44 -16.75
N GLY A 95 -12.16 -19.40 -15.82
CA GLY A 95 -13.17 -19.42 -14.77
C GLY A 95 -14.51 -20.08 -15.13
N GLU A 96 -14.59 -20.75 -16.28
CA GLU A 96 -15.71 -21.63 -16.67
C GLU A 96 -15.26 -23.10 -16.65
N ASP A 97 -16.18 -24.02 -16.36
CA ASP A 97 -15.87 -25.46 -16.32
C ASP A 97 -16.22 -26.02 -17.70
N GLU A 98 -15.25 -26.63 -18.36
CA GLU A 98 -15.48 -27.25 -19.66
C GLU A 98 -16.44 -28.44 -19.54
N GLY A 99 -17.39 -28.54 -20.47
CA GLY A 99 -18.34 -29.65 -20.54
C GLY A 99 -19.66 -29.44 -19.78
N GLY A 100 -20.44 -30.51 -19.66
CA GLY A 100 -21.72 -30.52 -18.93
C GLY A 100 -21.58 -30.92 -17.46
N GLU A 101 -22.69 -30.95 -16.73
CA GLU A 101 -22.74 -31.36 -15.31
C GLU A 101 -22.13 -32.75 -15.06
N GLU A 102 -22.05 -33.61 -16.07
CA GLU A 102 -21.46 -34.94 -15.97
C GLU A 102 -19.94 -34.96 -15.68
N PHE A 103 -19.22 -33.87 -15.98
CA PHE A 103 -17.78 -33.74 -15.71
C PHE A 103 -17.48 -33.13 -14.34
N LEU A 104 -18.49 -32.56 -13.68
CA LEU A 104 -18.33 -31.88 -12.40
C LEU A 104 -18.23 -32.89 -11.26
N MET A 105 -17.09 -32.86 -10.55
CA MET A 105 -16.85 -33.69 -9.37
C MET A 105 -16.83 -32.84 -8.09
N PRO A 106 -17.26 -33.38 -6.93
CA PRO A 106 -17.12 -32.72 -5.65
C PRO A 106 -15.65 -32.40 -5.35
N ARG A 107 -15.37 -31.19 -4.87
CA ARG A 107 -14.02 -30.78 -4.48
C ARG A 107 -13.94 -30.36 -2.99
N PRO A 108 -12.76 -30.46 -2.36
CA PRO A 108 -12.53 -29.94 -1.01
C PRO A 108 -12.87 -28.45 -0.88
N PRO A 109 -13.49 -27.98 0.22
CA PRO A 109 -13.62 -26.54 0.49
C PRO A 109 -12.25 -25.91 0.77
N VAL A 110 -12.06 -24.70 0.25
CA VAL A 110 -10.93 -23.83 0.55
C VAL A 110 -11.33 -22.84 1.63
N VAL A 111 -10.55 -22.76 2.70
CA VAL A 111 -10.94 -22.12 3.95
C VAL A 111 -9.85 -21.17 4.41
N THR A 112 -10.22 -19.92 4.70
CA THR A 112 -9.29 -18.96 5.32
C THR A 112 -9.66 -18.73 6.77
N VAL A 113 -8.64 -18.49 7.61
CA VAL A 113 -8.83 -18.13 9.02
C VAL A 113 -8.60 -16.63 9.20
N MET A 114 -9.61 -15.94 9.69
CA MET A 114 -9.58 -14.49 9.91
C MET A 114 -9.88 -14.13 11.38
N GLY A 115 -9.61 -12.89 11.77
CA GLY A 115 -9.86 -12.38 13.13
C GLY A 115 -8.83 -11.34 13.57
N HIS A 116 -8.91 -10.89 14.81
CA HIS A 116 -7.94 -9.95 15.38
C HIS A 116 -6.57 -10.60 15.63
N VAL A 117 -5.53 -9.77 15.83
CA VAL A 117 -4.24 -10.21 16.37
C VAL A 117 -4.46 -10.83 17.77
N ASP A 118 -3.64 -11.81 18.13
CA ASP A 118 -3.70 -12.52 19.43
C ASP A 118 -5.00 -13.28 19.77
N HIS A 119 -5.97 -13.35 18.85
CA HIS A 119 -7.13 -14.24 18.99
C HIS A 119 -6.80 -15.72 18.77
N GLY A 120 -5.54 -16.04 18.41
CA GLY A 120 -5.04 -17.41 18.32
C GLY A 120 -5.25 -18.11 16.98
N LYS A 121 -5.33 -17.37 15.87
CA LYS A 121 -5.45 -17.91 14.49
C LYS A 121 -4.31 -18.85 14.13
N THR A 122 -3.07 -18.39 14.25
CA THR A 122 -1.88 -19.21 13.95
C THR A 122 -1.79 -20.41 14.89
N ARG A 123 -2.18 -20.24 16.17
CA ARG A 123 -2.26 -21.36 17.12
C ARG A 123 -3.31 -22.40 16.71
N LEU A 124 -4.47 -21.96 16.22
CA LEU A 124 -5.52 -22.84 15.71
C LEU A 124 -5.00 -23.64 14.51
N LEU A 125 -4.38 -22.97 13.55
CA LEU A 125 -3.80 -23.60 12.37
C LEU A 125 -2.67 -24.57 12.72
N ASP A 126 -1.80 -24.20 13.66
CA ASP A 126 -0.75 -25.09 14.21
C ASP A 126 -1.34 -26.36 14.82
N THR A 127 -2.39 -26.22 15.63
CA THR A 127 -3.07 -27.35 16.28
C THR A 127 -3.75 -28.25 15.24
N ILE A 128 -4.38 -27.67 14.22
CA ILE A 128 -4.98 -28.42 13.10
C ILE A 128 -3.89 -29.18 12.32
N ARG A 129 -2.77 -28.53 12.02
CA ARG A 129 -1.65 -29.11 11.27
C ARG A 129 -0.79 -30.07 12.10
N LYS A 130 -0.98 -30.11 13.42
CA LYS A 130 -0.11 -30.80 14.40
C LYS A 130 1.36 -30.35 14.27
N THR A 131 1.58 -29.08 13.93
CA THR A 131 2.88 -28.44 13.81
C THR A 131 3.03 -27.28 14.81
N ASN A 132 4.20 -26.65 14.88
CA ASN A 132 4.43 -25.50 15.76
C ASN A 132 5.20 -24.40 15.01
N VAL A 133 4.56 -23.84 13.97
CA VAL A 133 5.08 -22.79 13.10
C VAL A 133 5.29 -21.49 13.88
N VAL A 134 4.42 -21.17 14.84
CA VAL A 134 4.52 -19.94 15.68
C VAL A 134 5.86 -19.79 16.38
N ALA A 135 6.53 -20.89 16.74
CA ALA A 135 7.83 -20.85 17.41
C ALA A 135 9.01 -20.57 16.46
N GLY A 136 8.80 -20.72 15.14
CA GLY A 136 9.84 -20.54 14.12
C GLY A 136 9.83 -19.16 13.45
N GLU A 137 8.71 -18.45 13.47
CA GLU A 137 8.58 -17.13 12.82
C GLU A 137 9.08 -15.98 13.70
N ALA A 138 9.79 -15.04 13.07
CA ALA A 138 10.30 -13.85 13.75
C ALA A 138 9.14 -12.96 14.24
N GLY A 139 9.20 -12.58 15.52
CA GLY A 139 8.15 -11.77 16.15
C GLY A 139 6.90 -12.55 16.58
N GLY A 140 6.86 -13.87 16.37
CA GLY A 140 5.74 -14.73 16.81
C GLY A 140 4.42 -14.48 16.06
N ILE A 141 4.49 -13.95 14.84
CA ILE A 141 3.33 -13.63 13.99
C ILE A 141 3.49 -14.24 12.60
N THR A 142 2.38 -14.67 11.99
CA THR A 142 2.32 -15.09 10.58
C THR A 142 2.56 -13.89 9.67
N GLN A 143 3.58 -13.96 8.81
CA GLN A 143 3.91 -12.90 7.84
C GLN A 143 3.88 -13.35 6.36
N HIS A 144 3.67 -14.64 6.12
CA HIS A 144 3.53 -15.24 4.78
C HIS A 144 2.18 -15.93 4.64
N ILE A 145 1.64 -16.00 3.42
CA ILE A 145 0.47 -16.82 3.16
C ILE A 145 0.92 -18.27 2.95
N GLY A 146 0.42 -19.17 3.79
CA GLY A 146 0.61 -20.61 3.65
C GLY A 146 -0.66 -21.28 3.14
N ALA A 147 -0.54 -22.34 2.34
CA ALA A 147 -1.67 -23.18 1.97
C ALA A 147 -1.35 -24.65 2.23
N TYR A 148 -2.27 -25.38 2.86
CA TYR A 148 -2.09 -26.79 3.21
C TYR A 148 -3.43 -27.52 3.26
N GLN A 149 -3.40 -28.85 3.17
CA GLN A 149 -4.60 -29.68 3.17
C GLN A 149 -4.64 -30.57 4.41
N VAL A 150 -5.81 -30.69 5.04
CA VAL A 150 -6.05 -31.60 6.15
C VAL A 150 -7.23 -32.52 5.86
N ALA A 151 -7.15 -33.74 6.36
CA ALA A 151 -8.25 -34.69 6.33
C ALA A 151 -9.04 -34.63 7.65
N THR A 152 -10.35 -34.72 7.55
CA THR A 152 -11.29 -34.84 8.67
C THR A 152 -12.29 -35.94 8.35
N GLU A 153 -12.83 -36.62 9.37
CA GLU A 153 -13.92 -37.58 9.18
C GLU A 153 -15.25 -36.86 9.42
N VAL A 154 -16.15 -36.91 8.45
CA VAL A 154 -17.51 -36.34 8.54
C VAL A 154 -18.47 -37.39 7.98
N ASN A 155 -19.50 -37.76 8.75
CA ASN A 155 -20.44 -38.83 8.38
C ASN A 155 -19.76 -40.17 8.02
N ASP A 156 -18.70 -40.54 8.75
CA ASP A 156 -17.87 -41.74 8.50
C ASP A 156 -17.13 -41.73 7.14
N GLU A 157 -17.06 -40.58 6.45
CA GLU A 157 -16.30 -40.39 5.22
C GLU A 157 -15.10 -39.46 5.44
N GLU A 158 -13.95 -39.80 4.85
CA GLU A 158 -12.78 -38.93 4.86
C GLU A 158 -13.00 -37.74 3.90
N ARG A 159 -13.11 -36.55 4.46
CA ARG A 159 -13.28 -35.28 3.74
C ARG A 159 -12.01 -34.45 3.90
N ARG A 160 -11.56 -33.81 2.83
CA ARG A 160 -10.40 -32.92 2.88
C ARG A 160 -10.83 -31.46 2.96
N ILE A 161 -10.02 -30.65 3.62
CA ILE A 161 -10.19 -29.21 3.73
C ILE A 161 -8.86 -28.56 3.39
N THR A 162 -8.88 -27.57 2.51
CA THR A 162 -7.70 -26.80 2.17
C THR A 162 -7.70 -25.50 2.95
N PHE A 163 -6.69 -25.26 3.78
CA PHE A 163 -6.53 -24.06 4.56
C PHE A 163 -5.63 -23.06 3.85
N ILE A 164 -6.02 -21.79 3.87
CA ILE A 164 -5.18 -20.63 3.53
C ILE A 164 -4.92 -19.85 4.83
N ASP A 165 -3.67 -19.87 5.30
CA ASP A 165 -3.23 -19.10 6.46
C ASP A 165 -2.94 -17.66 6.02
N THR A 166 -3.76 -16.70 6.44
CA THR A 166 -3.54 -15.28 6.12
C THR A 166 -2.99 -14.51 7.33
N PRO A 167 -1.97 -13.65 7.15
CA PRO A 167 -1.48 -12.78 8.21
C PRO A 167 -2.55 -11.93 8.88
N GLY A 168 -2.41 -11.75 10.19
CA GLY A 168 -3.44 -11.12 11.03
C GLY A 168 -3.40 -9.61 11.15
N HIS A 169 -2.30 -8.97 10.74
CA HIS A 169 -2.05 -7.55 10.96
C HIS A 169 -2.61 -6.68 9.82
N GLU A 170 -3.09 -5.49 10.16
CA GLU A 170 -3.54 -4.42 9.24
C GLU A 170 -2.62 -4.14 8.03
N ALA A 171 -1.29 -4.20 8.18
CA ALA A 171 -0.36 -4.05 7.07
C ALA A 171 -0.58 -5.08 5.94
N PHE A 172 -1.26 -6.19 6.24
CA PHE A 172 -1.57 -7.27 5.34
C PHE A 172 -3.05 -7.29 4.91
N THR A 173 -3.77 -6.16 4.97
CA THR A 173 -5.16 -6.07 4.50
C THR A 173 -5.33 -6.57 3.05
N ALA A 174 -4.41 -6.23 2.15
CA ALA A 174 -4.43 -6.73 0.77
C ALA A 174 -4.35 -8.27 0.70
N MET A 175 -3.50 -8.89 1.52
CA MET A 175 -3.41 -10.35 1.62
C MET A 175 -4.70 -10.99 2.13
N ARG A 176 -5.36 -10.38 3.13
CA ARG A 176 -6.64 -10.87 3.66
C ARG A 176 -7.75 -10.77 2.64
N ALA A 177 -7.83 -9.65 1.90
CA ALA A 177 -8.79 -9.48 0.82
C ALA A 177 -8.60 -10.52 -0.30
N ARG A 178 -7.34 -10.86 -0.63
CA ARG A 178 -7.03 -11.95 -1.57
C ARG A 178 -7.42 -13.31 -1.04
N GLY A 179 -7.08 -13.61 0.21
CA GLY A 179 -7.48 -14.84 0.87
C GLY A 179 -8.99 -15.03 0.82
N ALA A 180 -9.76 -13.99 1.21
CA ALA A 180 -11.22 -13.99 1.17
C ALA A 180 -11.78 -14.33 -0.21
N LYS A 181 -11.27 -13.70 -1.28
CA LYS A 181 -11.72 -13.95 -2.65
C LYS A 181 -11.35 -15.33 -3.19
N SER A 182 -10.33 -15.97 -2.61
CA SER A 182 -9.81 -17.26 -3.06
C SER A 182 -10.39 -18.43 -2.28
N THR A 183 -11.27 -18.17 -1.31
CA THR A 183 -11.82 -19.17 -0.39
C THR A 183 -13.31 -19.34 -0.56
N ASP A 184 -13.74 -20.57 -0.33
CA ASP A 184 -15.15 -20.95 -0.31
C ASP A 184 -15.78 -20.61 1.05
N ILE A 185 -15.01 -20.67 2.15
CA ILE A 185 -15.50 -20.42 3.53
C ILE A 185 -14.47 -19.61 4.33
N ALA A 186 -14.95 -18.77 5.24
CA ALA A 186 -14.12 -18.05 6.20
C ALA A 186 -14.38 -18.51 7.64
N ILE A 187 -13.33 -18.85 8.38
CA ILE A 187 -13.41 -19.07 9.83
C ILE A 187 -13.07 -17.75 10.53
N LEU A 188 -14.03 -17.19 11.26
CA LEU A 188 -13.82 -16.00 12.09
C LEU A 188 -13.44 -16.40 13.51
N VAL A 189 -12.17 -16.18 13.90
CA VAL A 189 -11.67 -16.50 15.23
C VAL A 189 -11.83 -15.31 16.18
N VAL A 190 -12.62 -15.51 17.23
CA VAL A 190 -12.87 -14.50 18.26
C VAL A 190 -12.51 -15.04 19.64
N ALA A 191 -11.65 -14.33 20.38
CA ALA A 191 -11.27 -14.74 21.72
C ALA A 191 -12.42 -14.49 22.72
N ALA A 192 -12.77 -15.50 23.51
CA ALA A 192 -13.87 -15.46 24.48
C ALA A 192 -13.66 -14.45 25.62
N ASN A 193 -12.41 -14.12 25.95
CA ASN A 193 -12.06 -13.14 26.99
C ASN A 193 -12.03 -11.70 26.44
N ASP A 194 -11.77 -11.51 25.14
CA ASP A 194 -11.59 -10.19 24.51
C ASP A 194 -12.90 -9.70 23.87
N GLY A 195 -13.59 -10.57 23.13
CA GLY A 195 -14.78 -10.23 22.36
C GLY A 195 -14.48 -9.67 20.97
N VAL A 196 -15.46 -9.00 20.37
CA VAL A 196 -15.33 -8.40 19.03
C VAL A 196 -14.46 -7.14 19.08
N MET A 197 -13.38 -7.14 18.31
CA MET A 197 -12.42 -6.03 18.19
C MET A 197 -12.48 -5.35 16.81
N PRO A 198 -11.93 -4.14 16.61
CA PRO A 198 -11.99 -3.44 15.31
C PRO A 198 -11.51 -4.28 14.11
N GLN A 199 -10.39 -5.00 14.24
CA GLN A 199 -9.91 -5.89 13.17
C GLN A 199 -10.79 -7.13 12.94
N THR A 200 -11.59 -7.53 13.94
CA THR A 200 -12.60 -8.58 13.75
C THR A 200 -13.72 -8.06 12.85
N ILE A 201 -14.12 -6.79 13.01
CA ILE A 201 -15.11 -6.13 12.16
C ILE A 201 -14.56 -5.94 10.75
N GLU A 202 -13.29 -5.57 10.61
CA GLU A 202 -12.62 -5.48 9.31
C GLU A 202 -12.60 -6.84 8.59
N ALA A 203 -12.17 -7.90 9.28
CA ALA A 203 -12.20 -9.27 8.75
C ALA A 203 -13.61 -9.70 8.32
N LEU A 204 -14.61 -9.39 9.15
CA LEU A 204 -16.02 -9.66 8.84
C LEU A 204 -16.47 -8.95 7.57
N ASN A 205 -16.10 -7.67 7.42
CA ASN A 205 -16.44 -6.89 6.23
C ASN A 205 -15.79 -7.46 4.97
N HIS A 206 -14.55 -7.96 5.06
CA HIS A 206 -13.90 -8.62 3.93
C HIS A 206 -14.61 -9.91 3.52
N ALA A 207 -14.96 -10.78 4.48
CA ALA A 207 -15.69 -12.01 4.19
C ALA A 207 -17.06 -11.71 3.56
N LYS A 208 -17.80 -10.72 4.10
CA LYS A 208 -19.09 -10.29 3.54
C LYS A 208 -18.97 -9.66 2.16
N ALA A 209 -17.95 -8.83 1.92
CA ALA A 209 -17.71 -8.22 0.63
C ALA A 209 -17.32 -9.24 -0.45
N ALA A 210 -16.76 -10.38 -0.04
CA ALA A 210 -16.44 -11.52 -0.89
C ALA A 210 -17.60 -12.53 -1.03
N ASP A 211 -18.75 -12.29 -0.37
CA ASP A 211 -19.91 -13.19 -0.34
C ASP A 211 -19.58 -14.62 0.15
N VAL A 212 -18.66 -14.71 1.12
CA VAL A 212 -18.16 -15.98 1.65
C VAL A 212 -18.91 -16.35 2.94
N PRO A 213 -19.49 -17.56 3.05
CA PRO A 213 -20.08 -18.07 4.29
C PRO A 213 -19.07 -18.08 5.45
N ILE A 214 -19.55 -17.77 6.66
CA ILE A 214 -18.71 -17.61 7.84
C ILE A 214 -19.04 -18.67 8.90
N VAL A 215 -18.00 -19.34 9.39
CA VAL A 215 -18.06 -20.17 10.60
C VAL A 215 -17.32 -19.45 11.72
N VAL A 216 -17.94 -19.29 12.89
CA VAL A 216 -17.34 -18.57 14.01
C VAL A 216 -16.68 -19.54 14.98
N ALA A 217 -15.37 -19.39 15.17
CA ALA A 217 -14.60 -20.12 16.17
C ALA A 217 -14.38 -19.24 17.41
N VAL A 218 -15.10 -19.52 18.49
CA VAL A 218 -14.94 -18.81 19.77
C VAL A 218 -13.79 -19.46 20.54
N ASN A 219 -12.62 -18.84 20.49
CA ASN A 219 -11.37 -19.39 21.01
C ASN A 219 -11.09 -18.99 22.47
N LYS A 220 -10.10 -19.64 23.10
CA LYS A 220 -9.63 -19.38 24.47
C LYS A 220 -10.67 -19.67 25.56
N ILE A 221 -11.51 -20.69 25.37
CA ILE A 221 -12.47 -21.14 26.41
C ILE A 221 -11.79 -21.70 27.66
N ASP A 222 -10.49 -22.00 27.59
CA ASP A 222 -9.68 -22.48 28.71
C ASP A 222 -9.20 -21.36 29.65
N VAL A 223 -9.38 -20.09 29.29
CA VAL A 223 -8.89 -18.94 30.06
C VAL A 223 -9.94 -18.48 31.09
N GLU A 224 -9.47 -18.11 32.27
CA GLU A 224 -10.32 -17.53 33.32
C GLU A 224 -10.93 -16.19 32.84
N GLY A 225 -12.25 -16.07 32.88
CA GLY A 225 -12.98 -14.91 32.35
C GLY A 225 -13.45 -15.05 30.90
N ALA A 226 -13.31 -16.24 30.28
CA ALA A 226 -13.91 -16.54 28.98
C ALA A 226 -15.45 -16.48 29.05
N ASP A 227 -16.07 -15.71 28.15
CA ASP A 227 -17.52 -15.62 28.01
C ASP A 227 -17.96 -15.78 26.54
N PRO A 228 -18.19 -17.03 26.10
CA PRO A 228 -18.65 -17.31 24.74
C PRO A 228 -20.05 -16.77 24.41
N THR A 229 -20.89 -16.59 25.43
CA THR A 229 -22.25 -16.04 25.27
C THR A 229 -22.19 -14.57 24.90
N LYS A 230 -21.30 -13.81 25.55
CA LYS A 230 -21.05 -12.41 25.22
C LYS A 230 -20.61 -12.25 23.76
N VAL A 231 -19.70 -13.10 23.28
CA VAL A 231 -19.23 -13.08 21.88
C VAL A 231 -20.38 -13.29 20.88
N ARG A 232 -21.25 -14.28 21.12
CA ARG A 232 -22.44 -14.54 20.30
C ARG A 232 -23.37 -13.32 20.26
N GLY A 233 -23.62 -12.71 21.42
CA GLY A 233 -24.43 -11.50 21.52
C GLY A 233 -23.86 -10.32 20.73
N GLN A 234 -22.55 -10.09 20.82
CA GLN A 234 -21.87 -9.03 20.06
C GLN A 234 -21.93 -9.26 18.55
N LEU A 235 -21.68 -10.48 18.08
CA LEU A 235 -21.68 -10.80 16.65
C LEU A 235 -23.08 -10.75 16.01
N THR A 236 -24.14 -10.92 16.82
CA THR A 236 -25.53 -10.72 16.39
C THR A 236 -25.78 -9.28 15.91
N GLU A 237 -25.16 -8.28 16.54
CA GLU A 237 -25.25 -6.86 16.10
C GLU A 237 -24.67 -6.65 14.70
N PHE A 238 -23.75 -7.51 14.29
CA PHE A 238 -23.15 -7.51 12.96
C PHE A 238 -23.82 -8.51 12.02
N GLY A 239 -25.01 -9.03 12.36
CA GLY A 239 -25.81 -9.91 11.49
C GLY A 239 -25.32 -11.35 11.41
N LEU A 240 -24.41 -11.78 12.28
CA LEU A 240 -24.06 -13.19 12.46
C LEU A 240 -24.88 -13.75 13.62
N VAL A 241 -25.94 -14.48 13.30
CA VAL A 241 -26.87 -15.04 14.29
C VAL A 241 -26.60 -16.53 14.44
N ALA A 242 -26.38 -16.99 15.67
CA ALA A 242 -26.15 -18.41 15.93
C ALA A 242 -27.38 -19.28 15.60
N GLU A 243 -27.16 -20.50 15.12
CA GLU A 243 -28.24 -21.47 14.84
C GLU A 243 -29.16 -21.71 16.05
N GLU A 244 -28.61 -21.75 17.26
CA GLU A 244 -29.36 -21.93 18.51
C GLU A 244 -30.38 -20.80 18.75
N TYR A 245 -30.17 -19.63 18.14
CA TYR A 245 -31.05 -18.47 18.20
C TYR A 245 -31.91 -18.32 16.93
N GLY A 246 -31.93 -19.33 16.07
CA GLY A 246 -32.67 -19.36 14.81
C GLY A 246 -31.96 -18.66 13.65
N GLY A 247 -30.64 -18.46 13.75
CA GLY A 247 -29.80 -17.98 12.66
C GLY A 247 -29.25 -19.09 11.77
N ASP A 248 -28.31 -18.72 10.90
CA ASP A 248 -27.64 -19.57 9.90
C ASP A 248 -26.13 -19.73 10.16
N THR A 249 -25.58 -19.00 11.12
CA THR A 249 -24.14 -18.99 11.40
C THR A 249 -23.80 -20.08 12.42
N MET A 250 -22.85 -20.95 12.06
CA MET A 250 -22.29 -21.97 12.96
C MET A 250 -21.32 -21.33 13.96
N PHE A 251 -21.55 -21.54 15.25
CA PHE A 251 -20.63 -21.12 16.33
C PHE A 251 -20.04 -22.34 17.02
N VAL A 252 -18.72 -22.43 17.04
CA VAL A 252 -18.00 -23.52 17.71
C VAL A 252 -17.08 -22.96 18.78
N ASP A 253 -17.29 -23.40 20.02
CA ASP A 253 -16.46 -23.02 21.17
C ASP A 253 -15.23 -23.92 21.22
N ILE A 254 -14.03 -23.35 21.07
CA ILE A 254 -12.77 -24.09 20.95
C ILE A 254 -11.69 -23.63 21.94
N SER A 255 -10.73 -24.50 22.21
CA SER A 255 -9.43 -24.11 22.76
C SER A 255 -8.32 -24.56 21.82
N ALA A 256 -7.77 -23.63 21.05
CA ALA A 256 -6.64 -23.90 20.18
C ALA A 256 -5.40 -24.36 20.96
N LYS A 257 -5.24 -23.93 22.22
CA LYS A 257 -4.10 -24.31 23.06
C LYS A 257 -4.22 -25.73 23.60
N GLN A 258 -5.42 -26.14 24.03
CA GLN A 258 -5.67 -27.47 24.60
C GLN A 258 -6.08 -28.50 23.53
N GLY A 259 -6.36 -28.05 22.30
CA GLY A 259 -6.88 -28.91 21.23
C GLY A 259 -8.33 -29.34 21.46
N LEU A 260 -9.13 -28.56 22.19
CA LEU A 260 -10.53 -28.89 22.47
C LEU A 260 -11.44 -28.45 21.32
N ASN A 261 -12.37 -29.33 20.93
CA ASN A 261 -13.41 -29.12 19.92
C ASN A 261 -12.89 -28.72 18.51
N ILE A 262 -11.63 -29.04 18.20
CA ILE A 262 -11.07 -28.78 16.86
C ILE A 262 -11.76 -29.65 15.80
N ASP A 263 -12.02 -30.93 16.11
CA ASP A 263 -12.72 -31.83 15.19
C ASP A 263 -14.14 -31.34 14.89
N GLN A 264 -14.85 -30.81 15.90
CA GLN A 264 -16.17 -30.20 15.74
C GLN A 264 -16.13 -28.94 14.85
N LEU A 265 -15.06 -28.16 14.92
CA LEU A 265 -14.87 -27.01 14.04
C LEU A 265 -14.67 -27.46 12.58
N LEU A 266 -13.85 -28.49 12.36
CA LEU A 266 -13.62 -29.03 11.02
C LEU A 266 -14.90 -29.62 10.42
N GLU A 267 -15.67 -30.35 11.24
CA GLU A 267 -16.98 -30.88 10.86
C GLU A 267 -17.95 -29.74 10.52
N ALA A 268 -18.05 -28.71 11.35
CA ALA A 268 -18.90 -27.55 11.09
C ALA A 268 -18.57 -26.87 9.75
N VAL A 269 -17.29 -26.74 9.42
CA VAL A 269 -16.84 -26.15 8.15
C VAL A 269 -17.30 -26.99 6.95
N VAL A 270 -17.17 -28.31 7.01
CA VAL A 270 -17.63 -29.21 5.94
C VAL A 270 -19.16 -29.17 5.81
N LEU A 271 -19.89 -29.16 6.93
CA LEU A 271 -21.34 -29.08 6.93
C LEU A 271 -21.84 -27.75 6.35
N THR A 272 -21.19 -26.63 6.69
CA THR A 272 -21.49 -25.33 6.08
C THR A 272 -21.19 -25.34 4.59
N ALA A 273 -20.10 -25.97 4.16
CA ALA A 273 -19.80 -26.14 2.74
C ALA A 273 -20.92 -26.89 2.02
N ASP A 274 -21.30 -28.06 2.52
CA ASP A 274 -22.30 -28.93 1.91
C ASP A 274 -23.72 -28.30 1.93
N ALA A 275 -24.03 -27.49 2.93
CA ALA A 275 -25.34 -26.85 3.08
C ALA A 275 -25.50 -25.57 2.26
N SER A 276 -24.43 -24.76 2.19
CA SER A 276 -24.49 -23.41 1.60
C SER A 276 -23.91 -23.33 0.19
N LEU A 277 -23.04 -24.27 -0.20
CA LEU A 277 -22.25 -24.18 -1.43
C LEU A 277 -22.34 -25.47 -2.23
N ASP A 278 -22.40 -25.32 -3.56
CA ASP A 278 -22.29 -26.44 -4.48
C ASP A 278 -20.86 -26.54 -5.00
N LEU A 279 -19.97 -27.11 -4.18
CA LEU A 279 -18.53 -27.15 -4.45
C LEU A 279 -18.18 -28.29 -5.41
N ARG A 280 -18.32 -28.01 -6.70
CA ARG A 280 -17.90 -28.89 -7.78
C ARG A 280 -16.90 -28.21 -8.73
N ALA A 281 -16.06 -28.99 -9.38
CA ALA A 281 -15.18 -28.54 -10.46
C ALA A 281 -14.92 -29.70 -11.43
N ASN A 282 -14.62 -29.39 -12.68
CA ASN A 282 -14.17 -30.40 -13.64
C ASN A 282 -12.65 -30.61 -13.48
N PRO A 283 -12.18 -31.81 -13.09
CA PRO A 283 -10.76 -32.12 -12.97
C PRO A 283 -10.11 -32.58 -14.29
N GLU A 284 -10.90 -32.89 -15.33
CA GLU A 284 -10.41 -33.39 -16.63
C GLU A 284 -9.92 -32.28 -17.57
N GLN A 285 -10.33 -31.04 -17.33
CA GLN A 285 -9.88 -29.86 -18.11
C GLN A 285 -8.46 -29.39 -17.72
N ASP A 286 -7.94 -28.45 -18.49
CA ASP A 286 -6.66 -27.79 -18.20
C ASP A 286 -6.69 -26.99 -16.90
N ALA A 287 -5.58 -27.03 -16.16
CA ALA A 287 -5.55 -26.44 -14.84
C ALA A 287 -5.63 -24.91 -14.86
N GLN A 288 -6.50 -24.39 -14.03
CA GLN A 288 -6.65 -22.97 -13.77
C GLN A 288 -6.69 -22.71 -12.27
N GLY A 289 -6.21 -21.56 -11.84
CA GLY A 289 -6.32 -21.15 -10.46
C GLY A 289 -5.56 -19.87 -10.18
N ILE A 290 -5.04 -19.76 -8.95
CA ILE A 290 -4.42 -18.53 -8.45
C ILE A 290 -3.09 -18.80 -7.76
N ALA A 291 -2.12 -17.89 -7.95
CA ALA A 291 -0.89 -17.86 -7.17
C ALA A 291 -1.16 -17.28 -5.78
N ILE A 292 -0.93 -18.07 -4.74
CA ILE A 292 -1.12 -17.65 -3.35
C ILE A 292 0.07 -16.83 -2.87
N GLU A 293 1.28 -17.33 -3.06
CA GLU A 293 2.51 -16.68 -2.64
C GLU A 293 3.67 -17.11 -3.55
N SER A 294 4.59 -16.19 -3.83
CA SER A 294 5.68 -16.44 -4.76
C SER A 294 6.99 -15.90 -4.22
N HIS A 295 8.07 -16.66 -4.37
CA HIS A 295 9.38 -16.28 -3.87
C HIS A 295 10.53 -16.80 -4.75
N LEU A 296 11.74 -16.32 -4.47
CA LEU A 296 12.96 -16.78 -5.14
C LEU A 296 13.71 -17.76 -4.23
N ASP A 297 13.80 -19.02 -4.65
CA ASP A 297 14.54 -20.05 -3.93
C ASP A 297 15.96 -20.23 -4.48
N ARG A 298 16.93 -20.36 -3.56
CA ARG A 298 18.35 -20.54 -3.91
C ARG A 298 18.59 -21.93 -4.49
N GLY A 299 18.71 -21.97 -5.82
CA GLY A 299 19.05 -23.17 -6.58
C GLY A 299 17.86 -23.76 -7.32
N ARG A 300 16.63 -23.48 -6.88
CA ARG A 300 15.40 -23.86 -7.58
C ARG A 300 14.86 -22.75 -8.51
N GLY A 301 15.27 -21.50 -8.29
CA GLY A 301 14.84 -20.36 -9.11
C GLY A 301 13.54 -19.77 -8.60
N ALA A 302 12.73 -19.22 -9.50
CA ALA A 302 11.42 -18.70 -9.15
C ALA A 302 10.47 -19.85 -8.82
N VAL A 303 9.82 -19.75 -7.66
CA VAL A 303 8.83 -20.72 -7.18
C VAL A 303 7.56 -20.01 -6.78
N SER A 304 6.42 -20.66 -6.98
CA SER A 304 5.11 -20.11 -6.67
C SER A 304 4.22 -21.18 -6.07
N THR A 305 3.65 -20.90 -4.90
CA THR A 305 2.60 -21.70 -4.29
C THR A 305 1.30 -21.35 -5.00
N VAL A 306 0.74 -22.27 -5.75
CA VAL A 306 -0.51 -22.08 -6.48
C VAL A 306 -1.63 -22.92 -5.87
N LEU A 307 -2.85 -22.41 -5.93
CA LEU A 307 -4.07 -23.14 -5.58
C LEU A 307 -4.82 -23.47 -6.88
N VAL A 308 -4.88 -24.75 -7.22
CA VAL A 308 -5.66 -25.23 -8.37
C VAL A 308 -7.13 -25.05 -8.04
N GLN A 309 -7.86 -24.27 -8.82
CA GLN A 309 -9.31 -24.10 -8.64
C GLN A 309 -10.10 -25.07 -9.53
N ARG A 310 -9.57 -25.35 -10.72
CA ARG A 310 -10.22 -26.14 -11.77
C ARG A 310 -9.16 -26.91 -12.56
N GLY A 311 -9.56 -28.03 -13.15
CA GLY A 311 -8.66 -28.90 -13.90
C GLY A 311 -7.63 -29.61 -13.02
N THR A 312 -6.67 -30.27 -13.67
CA THR A 312 -5.57 -30.99 -12.99
C THR A 312 -4.22 -30.52 -13.51
N LEU A 313 -3.39 -29.97 -12.62
CA LEU A 313 -2.05 -29.51 -12.95
C LEU A 313 -1.07 -30.70 -12.89
N ARG A 314 -0.22 -30.86 -13.91
CA ARG A 314 0.74 -31.97 -14.01
C ARG A 314 2.17 -31.48 -14.23
N ILE A 315 3.13 -32.32 -13.87
CA ILE A 315 4.54 -32.07 -14.22
C ILE A 315 4.68 -32.12 -15.74
N GLY A 316 5.34 -31.10 -16.30
CA GLY A 316 5.57 -30.96 -17.73
C GLY A 316 4.58 -30.04 -18.44
N ASP A 317 3.51 -29.62 -17.77
CA ASP A 317 2.55 -28.65 -18.28
C ASP A 317 3.22 -27.29 -18.49
N THR A 318 2.74 -26.56 -19.49
CA THR A 318 3.16 -25.19 -19.75
C THR A 318 2.13 -24.27 -19.12
N MET A 319 2.58 -23.39 -18.23
CA MET A 319 1.69 -22.49 -17.50
C MET A 319 2.12 -21.03 -17.63
N VAL A 320 1.11 -20.16 -17.50
CA VAL A 320 1.28 -18.71 -17.33
C VAL A 320 0.73 -18.35 -15.97
N VAL A 321 1.45 -17.53 -15.21
CA VAL A 321 1.05 -16.98 -13.92
C VAL A 321 1.32 -15.48 -13.98
N GLY A 322 0.30 -14.65 -14.15
CA GLY A 322 0.50 -13.21 -14.31
C GLY A 322 1.45 -12.88 -15.48
N ASP A 323 2.56 -12.21 -15.18
CA ASP A 323 3.64 -11.88 -16.13
C ASP A 323 4.73 -12.95 -16.25
N ALA A 324 4.66 -14.01 -15.43
CA ALA A 324 5.56 -15.14 -15.46
C ALA A 324 5.00 -16.27 -16.31
N TYR A 325 5.89 -17.04 -16.93
CA TYR A 325 5.50 -18.25 -17.66
C TYR A 325 6.59 -19.31 -17.52
N GLY A 326 6.27 -20.56 -17.82
CA GLY A 326 7.25 -21.62 -17.82
C GLY A 326 6.64 -22.99 -17.89
N ARG A 327 7.52 -23.99 -18.00
CA ARG A 327 7.14 -25.40 -17.92
C ARG A 327 7.30 -25.89 -16.49
N VAL A 328 6.28 -26.53 -15.94
CA VAL A 328 6.31 -27.15 -14.61
C VAL A 328 7.40 -28.21 -14.57
N ARG A 329 8.49 -27.95 -13.85
CA ARG A 329 9.63 -28.87 -13.72
C ARG A 329 9.44 -29.86 -12.59
N ALA A 330 8.86 -29.38 -11.50
CA ALA A 330 8.58 -30.14 -10.31
C ALA A 330 7.44 -29.45 -9.55
N MET A 331 6.72 -30.26 -8.79
CA MET A 331 5.64 -29.84 -7.91
C MET A 331 5.86 -30.45 -6.54
N LEU A 332 5.70 -29.65 -5.49
CA LEU A 332 5.83 -30.09 -4.10
C LEU A 332 4.53 -29.84 -3.33
N ASP A 333 4.10 -30.80 -2.52
CA ASP A 333 3.00 -30.62 -1.58
C ASP A 333 3.39 -29.71 -0.40
N ASP A 334 2.44 -29.45 0.51
CA ASP A 334 2.63 -28.64 1.72
C ASP A 334 3.62 -29.25 2.74
N ASN A 335 3.96 -30.53 2.58
CA ASN A 335 4.95 -31.26 3.37
C ASN A 335 6.33 -31.31 2.69
N GLY A 336 6.45 -30.75 1.48
CA GLY A 336 7.68 -30.74 0.70
C GLY A 336 7.98 -32.04 -0.06
N ASN A 337 7.00 -32.94 -0.20
CA ASN A 337 7.13 -34.15 -1.01
C ASN A 337 6.80 -33.85 -2.47
N ASN A 338 7.45 -34.56 -3.40
CA ASN A 338 7.12 -34.42 -4.82
C ASN A 338 5.74 -35.02 -5.11
N VAL A 339 4.95 -34.30 -5.90
CA VAL A 339 3.65 -34.75 -6.43
C VAL A 339 3.67 -34.68 -7.96
N GLU A 340 3.05 -35.66 -8.62
CA GLU A 340 3.01 -35.72 -10.09
C GLU A 340 1.81 -34.96 -10.67
N GLU A 341 0.71 -34.92 -9.93
CA GLU A 341 -0.56 -34.28 -10.31
C GLU A 341 -1.17 -33.55 -9.11
N ALA A 342 -1.83 -32.42 -9.36
CA ALA A 342 -2.57 -31.64 -8.38
C ALA A 342 -3.95 -31.28 -8.95
N GLY A 343 -5.01 -31.84 -8.36
CA GLY A 343 -6.40 -31.59 -8.77
C GLY A 343 -7.03 -30.37 -8.07
N PRO A 344 -8.33 -30.12 -8.30
CA PRO A 344 -9.03 -28.97 -7.74
C PRO A 344 -8.92 -28.87 -6.21
N SER A 345 -8.85 -27.64 -5.72
CA SER A 345 -8.60 -27.25 -4.32
C SER A 345 -7.26 -27.73 -3.73
N THR A 346 -6.32 -28.24 -4.53
CA THR A 346 -5.03 -28.70 -4.02
C THR A 346 -3.99 -27.58 -4.09
N PRO A 347 -3.37 -27.17 -2.97
CA PRO A 347 -2.25 -26.23 -2.99
C PRO A 347 -0.96 -26.97 -3.35
N VAL A 348 -0.16 -26.40 -4.23
CA VAL A 348 1.09 -27.01 -4.70
C VAL A 348 2.15 -25.95 -4.97
N LEU A 349 3.38 -26.21 -4.55
CA LEU A 349 4.53 -25.36 -4.86
C LEU A 349 5.11 -25.77 -6.21
N VAL A 350 5.03 -24.85 -7.18
CA VAL A 350 5.47 -25.06 -8.55
C VAL A 350 6.85 -24.46 -8.78
N LEU A 351 7.71 -25.23 -9.46
CA LEU A 351 9.02 -24.83 -9.92
C LEU A 351 9.07 -24.78 -11.45
N GLY A 352 9.79 -23.81 -12.01
CA GLY A 352 10.08 -23.75 -13.45
C GLY A 352 9.64 -22.47 -14.16
N LEU A 353 9.14 -21.48 -13.42
CA LEU A 353 8.77 -20.17 -13.94
C LEU A 353 10.00 -19.31 -14.29
N THR A 354 9.84 -18.38 -15.23
CA THR A 354 10.88 -17.47 -15.69
C THR A 354 11.29 -16.41 -14.67
N ASN A 355 10.33 -15.95 -13.87
CA ASN A 355 10.43 -14.90 -12.87
C ASN A 355 9.40 -15.16 -11.77
N VAL A 356 9.48 -14.40 -10.67
CA VAL A 356 8.56 -14.50 -9.55
C VAL A 356 7.27 -13.74 -9.91
N PRO A 357 6.12 -14.43 -10.06
CA PRO A 357 4.85 -13.75 -10.35
C PRO A 357 4.32 -13.01 -9.13
N GLY A 358 3.35 -12.12 -9.35
CA GLY A 358 2.64 -11.43 -8.29
C GLY A 358 1.81 -12.38 -7.44
N ALA A 359 1.64 -12.04 -6.16
CA ALA A 359 0.69 -12.72 -5.30
C ALA A 359 -0.75 -12.39 -5.75
N GLY A 360 -1.60 -13.40 -5.86
CA GLY A 360 -2.96 -13.28 -6.38
C GLY A 360 -3.08 -13.30 -7.89
N ASP A 361 -1.98 -13.49 -8.63
CA ASP A 361 -2.05 -13.60 -10.09
C ASP A 361 -2.77 -14.89 -10.50
N ASN A 362 -3.67 -14.77 -11.47
CA ASN A 362 -4.31 -15.92 -12.08
C ASN A 362 -3.28 -16.74 -12.85
N PHE A 363 -3.35 -18.06 -12.69
CA PHE A 363 -2.62 -19.00 -13.52
C PHE A 363 -3.54 -19.84 -14.39
N LEU A 364 -3.03 -20.19 -15.56
CA LEU A 364 -3.64 -21.13 -16.47
C LEU A 364 -2.58 -21.99 -17.16
N VAL A 365 -2.94 -23.23 -17.42
CA VAL A 365 -2.19 -24.11 -18.33
C VAL A 365 -2.57 -23.79 -19.76
N VAL A 366 -1.59 -23.88 -20.66
CA VAL A 366 -1.77 -23.69 -22.10
C VAL A 366 -0.99 -24.75 -22.86
N ASP A 367 -1.48 -25.09 -24.06
CA ASP A 367 -0.87 -26.13 -24.90
C ASP A 367 0.57 -25.83 -25.34
N GLU A 368 0.85 -24.56 -25.64
CA GLU A 368 2.11 -24.16 -26.30
C GLU A 368 2.92 -23.13 -25.48
N ASP A 369 4.23 -23.39 -25.35
CA ASP A 369 5.21 -22.46 -24.75
C ASP A 369 5.18 -21.06 -25.39
N ARG A 370 4.87 -21.00 -26.70
CA ARG A 370 4.78 -19.75 -27.44
C ARG A 370 3.58 -18.91 -26.99
N THR A 371 2.41 -19.55 -26.83
CA THR A 371 1.19 -18.90 -26.35
C THR A 371 1.40 -18.38 -24.94
N ALA A 372 2.01 -19.20 -24.08
CA ALA A 372 2.32 -18.83 -22.70
C ALA A 372 3.13 -17.53 -22.62
N ARG A 373 4.21 -17.49 -23.40
CA ARG A 373 5.09 -16.33 -23.49
C ARG A 373 4.38 -15.08 -24.00
N GLN A 374 3.52 -15.20 -25.02
CA GLN A 374 2.82 -14.05 -25.60
C GLN A 374 1.80 -13.44 -24.64
N ILE A 375 1.09 -14.27 -23.86
CA ILE A 375 0.16 -13.81 -22.83
C ILE A 375 0.95 -13.05 -21.74
N ALA A 376 2.00 -13.66 -21.21
CA ALA A 376 2.86 -13.06 -20.19
C ALA A 376 3.48 -11.72 -20.64
N GLU A 377 4.07 -11.66 -21.85
CA GLU A 377 4.67 -10.43 -22.37
C GLU A 377 3.63 -9.30 -22.57
N LYS A 378 2.40 -9.64 -22.99
CA LYS A 378 1.30 -8.68 -23.12
C LYS A 378 0.84 -8.17 -21.75
N ARG A 379 0.69 -9.05 -20.75
CA ARG A 379 0.37 -8.66 -19.35
C ARG A 379 1.45 -7.73 -18.78
N ALA A 380 2.72 -8.08 -18.94
CA ALA A 380 3.85 -7.25 -18.50
C ALA A 380 3.91 -5.89 -19.20
N ALA A 381 3.56 -5.81 -20.49
CA ALA A 381 3.49 -4.56 -21.22
C ALA A 381 2.34 -3.66 -20.70
N ARG A 382 1.17 -4.25 -20.45
CA ARG A 382 0.00 -3.54 -19.89
C ARG A 382 0.30 -2.96 -18.52
N GLU A 383 0.85 -3.76 -17.61
CA GLU A 383 1.17 -3.29 -16.26
C GLU A 383 2.19 -2.15 -16.27
N ARG A 384 3.25 -2.26 -17.10
CA ARG A 384 4.22 -1.18 -17.28
C ARG A 384 3.55 0.10 -17.80
N ASN A 385 2.70 0.00 -18.81
CA ASN A 385 1.99 1.15 -19.37
C ASN A 385 1.07 1.81 -18.33
N ALA A 386 0.34 1.02 -17.55
CA ALA A 386 -0.50 1.52 -16.46
C ALA A 386 0.33 2.25 -15.38
N ASN A 387 1.48 1.69 -14.99
CA ASN A 387 2.39 2.32 -14.03
C ASN A 387 3.00 3.64 -14.57
N PHE A 388 3.32 3.71 -15.87
CA PHE A 388 3.77 4.96 -16.49
C PHE A 388 2.68 6.03 -16.52
N ALA A 389 1.41 5.66 -16.76
CA ALA A 389 0.29 6.58 -16.70
C ALA A 389 0.08 7.16 -15.29
N ARG A 390 0.21 6.33 -14.25
CA ARG A 390 0.08 6.74 -12.84
C ARG A 390 1.19 7.68 -12.37
N ARG A 391 2.41 7.53 -12.90
CA ARG A 391 3.58 8.36 -12.54
C ARG A 391 3.53 9.80 -13.08
N GLY A 392 2.49 10.17 -13.84
CA GLY A 392 2.39 11.45 -14.51
C GLY A 392 1.84 12.58 -13.62
N VAL A 393 2.59 13.05 -12.62
CA VAL A 393 2.45 14.45 -12.18
C VAL A 393 2.97 15.31 -13.32
N ARG A 394 2.05 15.99 -14.02
CA ARG A 394 2.38 16.78 -15.20
C ARG A 394 2.85 18.17 -14.77
N PHE A 395 4.13 18.43 -14.98
CA PHE A 395 4.63 19.79 -15.02
C PHE A 395 4.12 20.45 -16.32
N SER A 396 3.04 21.22 -16.23
CA SER A 396 2.85 22.33 -17.15
C SER A 396 3.89 23.42 -16.82
N LEU A 397 4.21 24.31 -17.76
CA LEU A 397 5.10 25.44 -17.48
C LEU A 397 4.56 26.35 -16.37
N GLU A 398 3.23 26.41 -16.20
CA GLU A 398 2.58 27.13 -15.10
C GLU A 398 2.71 26.38 -13.76
N ASN A 399 2.58 25.05 -13.76
CA ASN A 399 2.76 24.21 -12.58
C ASN A 399 4.22 24.12 -12.13
N LEU A 400 5.18 24.31 -13.04
CA LEU A 400 6.60 24.36 -12.69
C LEU A 400 6.90 25.56 -11.79
N ASP A 401 6.30 26.72 -12.07
CA ASP A 401 6.43 27.92 -11.25
C ASP A 401 5.73 27.78 -9.88
N GLU A 402 4.59 27.08 -9.82
CA GLU A 402 3.93 26.76 -8.54
C GLU A 402 4.69 25.71 -7.73
N ALA A 403 5.21 24.65 -8.35
CA ALA A 403 6.05 23.64 -7.70
C ALA A 403 7.38 24.23 -7.21
N LEU A 404 7.96 25.18 -7.96
CA LEU A 404 9.13 25.94 -7.53
C LEU A 404 8.80 26.92 -6.39
N LYS A 405 7.59 27.48 -6.34
CA LYS A 405 7.11 28.37 -5.26
C LYS A 405 6.68 27.65 -3.99
N ALA A 406 6.14 26.43 -4.10
CA ALA A 406 5.69 25.61 -2.97
C ALA A 406 6.86 25.15 -2.09
N GLY A 407 8.10 25.27 -2.58
CA GLY A 407 9.26 24.65 -1.95
C GLY A 407 9.22 23.15 -2.25
N LEU A 408 10.32 22.63 -2.79
CA LEU A 408 10.45 21.22 -3.17
C LEU A 408 9.89 20.32 -2.06
N VAL A 409 8.77 19.64 -2.33
CA VAL A 409 8.33 18.49 -1.54
C VAL A 409 9.53 17.55 -1.46
N GLN A 410 9.95 17.21 -0.25
CA GLN A 410 11.09 16.33 -0.10
C GLN A 410 10.64 14.90 -0.36
N GLU A 411 11.15 14.28 -1.42
CA GLU A 411 10.85 12.87 -1.72
C GLU A 411 11.86 11.98 -1.00
N LEU A 412 11.37 11.03 -0.19
CA LEU A 412 12.16 9.92 0.31
C LEU A 412 12.10 8.77 -0.69
N ASN A 413 13.19 8.58 -1.44
CA ASN A 413 13.30 7.51 -2.42
C ASN A 413 13.63 6.18 -1.74
N LEU A 414 12.83 5.16 -2.01
CA LEU A 414 12.97 3.83 -1.44
C LEU A 414 13.11 2.75 -2.52
N ILE A 415 13.96 1.77 -2.23
CA ILE A 415 14.00 0.48 -2.95
C ILE A 415 13.65 -0.61 -1.96
N ILE A 416 12.63 -1.42 -2.27
CA ILE A 416 12.15 -2.47 -1.37
C ILE A 416 12.51 -3.84 -1.93
N LYS A 417 13.24 -4.64 -1.15
CA LYS A 417 13.53 -6.04 -1.41
C LYS A 417 12.93 -6.90 -0.31
N GLY A 418 12.23 -7.95 -0.69
CA GLY A 418 11.66 -8.92 0.25
C GLY A 418 11.96 -10.35 -0.12
N ASP A 419 11.69 -11.26 0.80
CA ASP A 419 11.78 -12.70 0.59
C ASP A 419 10.65 -13.25 -0.27
N ALA A 420 9.44 -12.71 -0.12
CA ALA A 420 8.25 -13.09 -0.88
C ALA A 420 7.54 -11.89 -1.52
N SER A 421 6.81 -12.13 -2.61
CA SER A 421 6.09 -11.08 -3.35
C SER A 421 5.04 -10.41 -2.48
N GLY A 422 4.28 -11.18 -1.70
CA GLY A 422 3.23 -10.64 -0.86
C GLY A 422 3.79 -9.70 0.22
N SER A 423 4.91 -10.06 0.85
CA SER A 423 5.53 -9.26 1.91
C SER A 423 6.05 -7.91 1.40
N VAL A 424 6.60 -7.87 0.18
CA VAL A 424 7.04 -6.62 -0.48
C VAL A 424 5.86 -5.68 -0.71
N GLU A 425 4.75 -6.20 -1.25
CA GLU A 425 3.55 -5.42 -1.53
C GLU A 425 2.89 -4.89 -0.25
N ALA A 426 2.83 -5.72 0.80
CA ALA A 426 2.29 -5.31 2.09
C ALA A 426 3.09 -4.18 2.73
N LEU A 427 4.43 -4.28 2.69
CA LEU A 427 5.31 -3.23 3.19
C LEU A 427 5.17 -1.95 2.37
N GLU A 428 5.17 -2.03 1.04
CA GLU A 428 4.95 -0.88 0.16
C GLU A 428 3.62 -0.18 0.44
N SER A 429 2.51 -0.93 0.49
CA SER A 429 1.19 -0.36 0.76
C SER A 429 1.13 0.31 2.12
N SER A 430 1.77 -0.27 3.13
CA SER A 430 1.79 0.29 4.49
C SER A 430 2.61 1.57 4.55
N LEU A 431 3.74 1.62 3.85
CA LEU A 431 4.57 2.82 3.76
C LEU A 431 3.82 3.94 3.03
N LEU A 432 3.17 3.65 1.89
CA LEU A 432 2.41 4.66 1.14
C LEU A 432 1.17 5.21 1.87
N GLN A 433 0.70 4.51 2.91
CA GLN A 433 -0.41 4.97 3.76
C GLN A 433 0.05 5.84 4.93
N LEU A 434 1.36 6.00 5.15
CA LEU A 434 1.88 6.87 6.20
C LEU A 434 1.53 8.33 5.90
N ASP A 435 0.78 8.95 6.81
CA ASP A 435 0.47 10.37 6.76
C ASP A 435 1.47 11.14 7.64
N VAL A 436 2.43 11.80 6.99
CA VAL A 436 3.49 12.57 7.66
C VAL A 436 3.46 14.06 7.29
N GLY A 437 2.39 14.50 6.61
CA GLY A 437 2.15 15.88 6.14
C GLY A 437 2.51 16.14 4.68
N GLU A 438 2.02 17.25 4.13
CA GLU A 438 2.13 17.60 2.68
C GLU A 438 3.56 18.00 2.22
N GLU A 439 4.52 18.11 3.13
CA GLU A 439 5.89 18.59 2.85
C GLU A 439 6.87 17.46 2.44
N VAL A 440 6.53 16.20 2.74
CA VAL A 440 7.40 15.04 2.50
C VAL A 440 6.57 13.93 1.85
N ASP A 441 7.11 13.33 0.79
CA ASP A 441 6.44 12.24 0.07
C ASP A 441 7.34 10.99 0.02
N ILE A 442 6.73 9.81 -0.03
CA ILE A 442 7.46 8.54 -0.15
C ILE A 442 7.38 8.06 -1.58
N ARG A 443 8.54 7.80 -2.18
CA ARG A 443 8.63 7.31 -3.55
C ARG A 443 9.32 5.96 -3.64
N VAL A 444 8.55 4.92 -3.95
CA VAL A 444 9.10 3.59 -4.24
C VAL A 444 9.59 3.53 -5.68
N LEU A 445 10.91 3.52 -5.87
CA LEU A 445 11.55 3.51 -7.19
C LEU A 445 11.55 2.12 -7.81
N HIS A 446 11.88 1.13 -6.98
CA HIS A 446 11.95 -0.27 -7.37
C HIS A 446 11.50 -1.17 -6.22
N ARG A 447 10.78 -2.22 -6.56
CA ARG A 447 10.41 -3.31 -5.66
C ARG A 447 10.82 -4.64 -6.29
N GLY A 448 11.30 -5.58 -5.50
CA GLY A 448 11.70 -6.88 -6.03
C GLY A 448 11.79 -7.98 -4.97
N VAL A 449 11.74 -9.21 -5.44
CA VAL A 449 11.84 -10.40 -4.59
C VAL A 449 13.25 -10.99 -4.67
N GLY A 450 13.79 -11.39 -3.51
CA GLY A 450 15.11 -11.96 -3.35
C GLY A 450 16.12 -11.01 -2.71
N ALA A 451 17.36 -11.48 -2.59
CA ALA A 451 18.45 -10.73 -1.98
C ALA A 451 18.76 -9.43 -2.74
N VAL A 452 19.27 -8.43 -2.01
CA VAL A 452 19.74 -7.16 -2.59
C VAL A 452 20.92 -7.43 -3.54
N THR A 453 20.81 -6.94 -4.77
CA THR A 453 21.76 -7.15 -5.88
C THR A 453 22.62 -5.91 -6.15
N GLU A 454 23.69 -6.06 -6.92
CA GLU A 454 24.55 -4.93 -7.34
C GLU A 454 23.74 -3.86 -8.10
N SER A 455 22.78 -4.28 -8.94
CA SER A 455 21.92 -3.35 -9.69
C SER A 455 20.98 -2.53 -8.80
N ASP A 456 20.57 -3.06 -7.65
CA ASP A 456 19.76 -2.31 -6.68
C ASP A 456 20.62 -1.22 -6.01
N ILE A 457 21.88 -1.53 -5.71
CA ILE A 457 22.83 -0.56 -5.14
C ILE A 457 23.18 0.52 -6.17
N ASP A 458 23.43 0.15 -7.44
CA ASP A 458 23.65 1.10 -8.53
C ASP A 458 22.47 2.08 -8.68
N LEU A 459 21.25 1.56 -8.66
CA LEU A 459 20.04 2.38 -8.72
C LEU A 459 19.96 3.31 -7.52
N ALA A 460 20.19 2.79 -6.31
CA ALA A 460 20.18 3.56 -5.07
C ALA A 460 21.18 4.72 -5.10
N THR A 461 22.41 4.49 -5.57
CA THR A 461 23.44 5.53 -5.72
C THR A 461 23.04 6.60 -6.74
N GLY A 462 22.40 6.22 -7.84
CA GLY A 462 22.00 7.16 -8.89
C GLY A 462 20.80 8.05 -8.53
N SER A 463 19.97 7.61 -7.58
CA SER A 463 18.72 8.29 -7.21
C SER A 463 18.61 8.70 -5.74
N ASP A 464 19.71 8.59 -4.98
CA ASP A 464 19.76 8.85 -3.53
C ASP A 464 18.66 8.10 -2.77
N ALA A 465 18.53 6.79 -3.05
CA ALA A 465 17.51 5.93 -2.45
C ALA A 465 18.04 5.11 -1.28
N ILE A 466 17.19 4.91 -0.27
CA ILE A 466 17.43 3.95 0.82
C ILE A 466 16.97 2.56 0.36
N VAL A 467 17.77 1.53 0.62
CA VAL A 467 17.42 0.15 0.32
C VAL A 467 16.89 -0.54 1.57
N ILE A 468 15.66 -1.04 1.50
CA ILE A 468 15.01 -1.81 2.56
C ILE A 468 15.02 -3.28 2.19
N GLY A 469 15.67 -4.11 3.00
CA GLY A 469 15.65 -5.57 2.91
C GLY A 469 14.76 -6.21 3.97
N PHE A 470 13.60 -6.73 3.57
CA PHE A 470 12.67 -7.45 4.43
C PHE A 470 12.91 -8.95 4.36
N ASN A 471 13.36 -9.56 5.47
CA ASN A 471 13.82 -10.96 5.56
C ASN A 471 14.92 -11.37 4.57
N VAL A 472 15.50 -10.41 3.86
CA VAL A 472 16.59 -10.60 2.91
C VAL A 472 17.77 -9.72 3.26
N ARG A 473 18.96 -10.11 2.80
CA ARG A 473 20.20 -9.37 3.04
C ARG A 473 21.03 -9.23 1.77
N ALA A 474 21.79 -8.14 1.67
CA ALA A 474 22.86 -8.04 0.68
C ALA A 474 23.98 -9.02 1.06
N ALA A 475 24.63 -9.63 0.07
CA ALA A 475 25.75 -10.54 0.28
C ALA A 475 26.83 -10.35 -0.77
N GLY A 476 28.07 -10.71 -0.42
CA GLY A 476 29.20 -10.68 -1.35
C GLY A 476 29.48 -9.28 -1.90
N ARG A 477 29.49 -9.16 -3.23
CA ARG A 477 29.83 -7.93 -3.95
C ARG A 477 28.83 -6.79 -3.68
N ALA A 478 27.53 -7.09 -3.60
CA ALA A 478 26.50 -6.09 -3.33
C ALA A 478 26.71 -5.40 -1.96
N ALA A 479 27.07 -6.16 -0.92
CA ALA A 479 27.35 -5.59 0.40
C ALA A 479 28.63 -4.72 0.41
N GLN A 480 29.70 -5.17 -0.26
CA GLN A 480 30.92 -4.38 -0.40
C GLN A 480 30.70 -3.09 -1.20
N MET A 481 29.83 -3.15 -2.21
CA MET A 481 29.46 -2.01 -3.03
C MET A 481 28.63 -1.00 -2.24
N ALA A 482 27.66 -1.46 -1.46
CA ALA A 482 26.86 -0.59 -0.59
C ALA A 482 27.75 0.19 0.40
N GLU A 483 28.72 -0.48 1.04
CA GLU A 483 29.66 0.16 1.97
C GLU A 483 30.60 1.15 1.27
N ARG A 484 31.07 0.81 0.06
CA ARG A 484 31.97 1.66 -0.71
C ARG A 484 31.29 2.93 -1.23
N GLU A 485 30.08 2.79 -1.75
CA GLU A 485 29.32 3.90 -2.34
C GLU A 485 28.50 4.66 -1.28
N GLY A 486 28.46 4.16 -0.03
CA GLY A 486 27.78 4.83 1.09
C GLY A 486 26.25 4.74 1.04
N VAL A 487 25.71 3.71 0.39
CA VAL A 487 24.25 3.49 0.30
C VAL A 487 23.72 2.95 1.63
N ASP A 488 22.67 3.58 2.17
CA ASP A 488 21.99 3.11 3.38
C ASP A 488 21.14 1.87 3.05
N VAL A 489 21.53 0.73 3.60
CA VAL A 489 20.81 -0.54 3.45
C VAL A 489 20.35 -1.01 4.82
N ARG A 490 19.03 -1.02 5.04
CA ARG A 490 18.41 -1.42 6.31
C ARG A 490 17.73 -2.78 6.19
N TYR A 491 17.87 -3.60 7.22
CA TYR A 491 17.35 -4.96 7.24
C TYR A 491 16.32 -5.14 8.34
N TYR A 492 15.15 -5.65 7.98
CA TYR A 492 14.04 -5.87 8.91
C TYR A 492 13.53 -7.30 8.79
N SER A 493 13.05 -7.84 9.91
CA SER A 493 12.32 -9.12 9.96
C SER A 493 10.91 -8.99 10.56
N VAL A 494 10.55 -7.77 10.96
CA VAL A 494 9.24 -7.44 11.52
C VAL A 494 8.78 -6.16 10.84
N ILE A 495 7.60 -6.20 10.22
CA ILE A 495 7.09 -5.13 9.36
C ILE A 495 6.93 -3.80 10.11
N TYR A 496 6.48 -3.84 11.37
CA TYR A 496 6.33 -2.66 12.23
C TYR A 496 7.64 -1.91 12.45
N GLN A 497 8.75 -2.63 12.66
CA GLN A 497 10.06 -1.98 12.86
C GLN A 497 10.46 -1.20 11.61
N ALA A 498 10.18 -1.74 10.42
CA ALA A 498 10.44 -1.04 9.17
C ALA A 498 9.57 0.22 9.06
N ILE A 499 8.26 0.10 9.35
CA ILE A 499 7.31 1.22 9.25
C ILE A 499 7.68 2.33 10.24
N GLU A 500 7.89 2.00 11.52
CA GLU A 500 8.22 2.96 12.58
C GLU A 500 9.53 3.71 12.30
N GLU A 501 10.54 3.01 11.80
CA GLU A 501 11.85 3.61 11.52
C GLU A 501 11.80 4.52 10.28
N ILE A 502 11.02 4.17 9.27
CA ILE A 502 10.77 5.03 8.10
C ILE A 502 9.90 6.24 8.48
N GLU A 503 8.87 6.06 9.30
CA GLU A 503 8.07 7.17 9.84
C GLU A 503 8.95 8.14 10.63
N ALA A 504 9.85 7.63 11.47
CA ALA A 504 10.80 8.45 12.21
C ALA A 504 11.78 9.19 11.28
N ALA A 505 12.23 8.55 10.20
CA ALA A 505 13.07 9.19 9.18
C ALA A 505 12.33 10.34 8.48
N LEU A 506 11.06 10.13 8.10
CA LEU A 506 10.21 11.14 7.48
C LEU A 506 9.96 12.33 8.41
N LYS A 507 9.67 12.08 9.69
CA LYS A 507 9.55 13.14 10.71
C LYS A 507 10.85 13.93 10.88
N GLY A 508 12.00 13.26 10.78
CA GLY A 508 13.31 13.91 10.82
C GLY A 508 13.60 14.82 9.62
N MET A 509 12.92 14.62 8.49
CA MET A 509 13.06 15.46 7.29
C MET A 509 12.21 16.75 7.36
N LEU A 510 11.22 16.81 8.28
CA LEU A 510 10.38 17.98 8.44
C LEU A 510 11.20 19.19 8.94
N LYS A 511 10.95 20.35 8.34
CA LYS A 511 11.57 21.60 8.80
C LYS A 511 11.05 21.93 10.20
N PRO A 512 11.92 22.40 11.12
CA PRO A 512 11.48 22.86 12.43
C PRO A 512 10.54 24.05 12.30
N GLU A 513 9.48 24.08 13.10
CA GLU A 513 8.62 25.27 13.22
C GLU A 513 9.31 26.31 14.11
N TYR A 514 9.19 27.57 13.72
CA TYR A 514 9.67 28.68 14.53
C TYR A 514 8.50 29.32 15.25
N GLU A 515 8.49 29.28 16.58
CA GLU A 515 7.50 29.95 17.41
C GLU A 515 8.03 31.33 17.85
N GLU A 516 7.19 32.36 17.73
CA GLU A 516 7.50 33.68 18.25
C GLU A 516 7.35 33.67 19.78
N VAL A 517 8.47 33.75 20.50
CA VAL A 517 8.46 33.91 21.95
C VAL A 517 8.70 35.37 22.28
N GLU A 518 7.70 35.99 22.92
CA GLU A 518 7.81 37.37 23.40
C GLU A 518 8.84 37.46 24.55
N LEU A 519 9.82 38.35 24.41
CA LEU A 519 10.91 38.55 25.36
C LEU A 519 10.61 39.64 26.38
N GLY A 520 9.92 40.70 25.94
CA GLY A 520 9.59 41.82 26.80
C GLY A 520 9.04 43.03 26.05
N THR A 521 8.42 43.94 26.80
CA THR A 521 7.80 45.16 26.29
C THR A 521 8.44 46.41 26.89
N ALA A 522 8.62 47.45 26.09
CA ALA A 522 9.16 48.73 26.52
C ALA A 522 8.34 49.90 25.98
N GLU A 523 7.94 50.81 26.84
CA GLU A 523 7.13 51.98 26.49
C GLU A 523 8.03 53.20 26.26
N ILE A 524 7.83 53.89 25.14
CA ILE A 524 8.58 55.09 24.78
C ILE A 524 8.07 56.28 25.62
N ARG A 525 8.95 56.83 26.45
CA ARG A 525 8.68 58.02 27.26
C ARG A 525 9.14 59.30 26.59
N GLU A 526 10.28 59.24 25.92
CA GLU A 526 10.89 60.40 25.26
C GLU A 526 11.59 59.98 23.97
N VAL A 527 11.72 60.90 23.02
CA VAL A 527 12.43 60.66 21.75
C VAL A 527 13.59 61.63 21.62
N PHE A 528 14.80 61.09 21.57
CA PHE A 528 16.03 61.86 21.41
C PHE A 528 16.51 61.82 19.95
N LYS A 529 16.97 62.96 19.43
CA LYS A 529 17.53 63.04 18.08
C LYS A 529 19.05 63.02 18.14
N SER A 530 19.67 62.04 17.48
CA SER A 530 21.13 61.93 17.35
C SER A 530 21.54 62.11 15.89
N SER A 531 22.51 63.00 15.64
CA SER A 531 23.06 63.25 14.29
C SER A 531 23.76 62.04 13.67
N LYS A 532 24.21 61.08 14.49
CA LYS A 532 24.94 59.88 14.05
C LYS A 532 24.10 58.61 14.00
N LEU A 533 23.06 58.53 14.83
CA LEU A 533 22.32 57.29 15.09
C LEU A 533 20.80 57.38 14.82
N GLY A 534 20.31 58.53 14.33
CA GLY A 534 18.87 58.73 14.07
C GLY A 534 18.08 59.02 15.35
N ASN A 535 16.78 58.69 15.33
CA ASN A 535 15.91 58.85 16.48
C ASN A 535 16.13 57.69 17.48
N ILE A 536 16.43 58.05 18.74
CA ILE A 536 16.64 57.11 19.85
C ILE A 536 15.41 57.20 20.76
N ALA A 537 14.77 56.06 21.01
CA ALA A 537 13.65 55.97 21.95
C ALA A 537 14.19 55.88 23.38
N GLY A 538 13.91 56.87 24.21
CA GLY A 538 14.03 56.78 25.67
C GLY A 538 12.84 55.99 26.20
N VAL A 539 13.10 54.80 26.75
CA VAL A 539 12.06 53.84 27.12
C VAL A 539 12.12 53.44 28.58
N LEU A 540 10.99 52.97 29.09
CA LEU A 540 10.89 52.21 30.34
C LEU A 540 10.45 50.78 30.00
N VAL A 541 11.23 49.78 30.41
CA VAL A 541 10.87 48.37 30.21
C VAL A 541 9.74 48.01 31.18
N ARG A 542 8.60 47.61 30.63
CA ARG A 542 7.35 47.32 31.36
C ARG A 542 7.24 45.86 31.77
N SER A 543 7.70 44.95 30.94
CA SER A 543 7.71 43.52 31.24
C SER A 543 8.89 42.84 30.56
N GLY A 544 9.45 41.82 31.21
CA GLY A 544 10.50 40.98 30.62
C GLY A 544 11.84 41.70 30.42
N GLU A 545 12.55 41.36 29.35
CA GLU A 545 13.86 41.94 29.05
C GLU A 545 14.01 42.30 27.57
N VAL A 546 14.67 43.43 27.33
CA VAL A 546 14.98 43.93 25.99
C VAL A 546 16.45 43.65 25.69
N LYS A 547 16.71 42.78 24.73
CA LYS A 547 18.08 42.41 24.29
C LYS A 547 18.48 43.07 22.98
N ARG A 548 19.78 43.23 22.77
CA ARG A 548 20.32 43.74 21.51
C ARG A 548 20.24 42.67 20.43
N ASN A 549 20.03 43.10 19.18
CA ASN A 549 19.90 42.25 17.99
C ASN A 549 18.66 41.33 17.97
N THR A 550 17.69 41.49 18.88
CA THR A 550 16.41 40.77 18.80
C THR A 550 15.43 41.49 17.88
N LYS A 551 14.39 40.76 17.46
CA LYS A 551 13.31 41.31 16.66
C LYS A 551 12.35 42.09 17.55
N ALA A 552 11.75 43.13 16.99
CA ALA A 552 10.82 43.99 17.68
C ALA A 552 9.68 44.41 16.75
N ARG A 553 8.52 44.66 17.34
CA ARG A 553 7.38 45.30 16.69
C ARG A 553 7.00 46.56 17.47
N LEU A 554 6.65 47.62 16.75
CA LEU A 554 6.19 48.88 17.33
C LEU A 554 4.66 48.88 17.32
N VAL A 555 4.05 49.07 18.48
CA VAL A 555 2.61 49.10 18.69
C VAL A 555 2.20 50.49 19.17
N ARG A 556 1.20 51.07 18.51
CA ARG A 556 0.62 52.38 18.84
C ARG A 556 -0.88 52.21 18.97
N ASP A 557 -1.46 52.61 20.10
CA ASP A 557 -2.90 52.50 20.37
C ASP A 557 -3.46 51.07 20.12
N GLY A 558 -2.66 50.05 20.44
CA GLY A 558 -3.01 48.63 20.23
C GLY A 558 -2.90 48.12 18.78
N LYS A 559 -2.45 48.96 17.83
CA LYS A 559 -2.19 48.55 16.44
C LYS A 559 -0.71 48.44 16.16
N VAL A 560 -0.31 47.40 15.44
CA VAL A 560 1.07 47.22 14.99
C VAL A 560 1.35 48.21 13.85
N ILE A 561 2.29 49.13 14.09
CA ILE A 561 2.69 50.17 13.13
C ILE A 561 3.86 49.71 12.28
N ALA A 562 4.76 48.93 12.86
CA ALA A 562 5.91 48.38 12.17
C ALA A 562 6.29 47.02 12.78
N GLU A 563 6.55 46.05 11.92
CA GLU A 563 6.97 44.69 12.27
C GLU A 563 8.41 44.44 11.84
N ASN A 564 9.00 43.35 12.35
CA ASN A 564 10.33 42.88 11.97
C ASN A 564 11.46 43.90 12.15
N LEU A 565 11.27 44.89 13.03
CA LEU A 565 12.32 45.81 13.43
C LEU A 565 13.41 45.05 14.19
N THR A 566 14.64 45.56 14.17
CA THR A 566 15.76 44.94 14.88
C THR A 566 16.37 45.98 15.80
N ILE A 567 16.62 45.60 17.06
CA ILE A 567 17.24 46.51 18.02
C ILE A 567 18.74 46.62 17.71
N SER A 568 19.08 47.68 17.00
CA SER A 568 20.45 47.97 16.53
C SER A 568 21.38 48.43 17.66
N GLY A 569 20.83 49.09 18.67
CA GLY A 569 21.59 49.65 19.79
C GLY A 569 20.75 49.75 21.05
N LEU A 570 21.39 49.45 22.18
CA LEU A 570 20.84 49.56 23.52
C LEU A 570 21.85 50.28 24.41
N ARG A 571 21.38 51.33 25.08
CA ARG A 571 22.21 52.13 25.98
C ARG A 571 21.49 52.38 27.28
N ARG A 572 22.24 52.36 28.38
CA ARG A 572 21.77 52.85 29.67
C ARG A 572 22.68 54.01 30.07
N PHE A 573 22.11 55.21 30.17
CA PHE A 573 22.87 56.46 30.31
C PHE A 573 23.89 56.64 29.19
N LYS A 574 25.19 56.48 29.48
CA LYS A 574 26.29 56.62 28.51
C LYS A 574 26.89 55.28 28.07
N ASP A 575 26.48 54.17 28.71
CA ASP A 575 27.08 52.87 28.52
C ASP A 575 26.27 52.05 27.50
N ASP A 576 26.97 51.42 26.56
CA ASP A 576 26.39 50.42 25.65
C ASP A 576 26.16 49.11 26.42
N VAL A 577 24.91 48.64 26.43
CA VAL A 577 24.49 47.45 27.19
C VAL A 577 23.91 46.38 26.26
N THR A 578 24.01 45.12 26.68
CA THR A 578 23.49 43.98 25.91
C THR A 578 22.01 43.68 26.20
N GLU A 579 21.56 44.00 27.41
CA GLU A 579 20.18 43.78 27.86
C GLU A 579 19.73 44.89 28.83
N ILE A 580 18.42 45.17 28.84
CA ILE A 580 17.75 46.03 29.83
C ILE A 580 16.56 45.26 30.38
N ARG A 581 16.51 45.11 31.71
CA ARG A 581 15.48 44.35 32.43
C ARG A 581 14.31 45.23 32.84
N GLU A 582 13.20 44.58 33.14
CA GLU A 582 11.97 45.20 33.67
C GLU A 582 12.24 46.23 34.79
N GLY A 583 11.51 47.34 34.72
CA GLY A 583 11.60 48.43 35.69
C GLY A 583 12.78 49.38 35.50
N PHE A 584 13.69 49.10 34.56
CA PHE A 584 14.79 50.00 34.21
C PHE A 584 14.51 50.82 32.95
N GLU A 585 15.06 52.04 32.95
CA GLU A 585 15.03 52.95 31.80
C GLU A 585 16.29 52.79 30.94
N GLY A 586 16.14 53.07 29.64
CA GLY A 586 17.25 53.10 28.70
C GLY A 586 16.91 53.71 27.36
N GLY A 587 17.91 53.75 26.48
CA GLY A 587 17.78 54.17 25.10
C GLY A 587 17.78 52.97 24.16
N ILE A 588 16.73 52.82 23.36
CA ILE A 588 16.62 51.83 22.29
C ILE A 588 16.77 52.53 20.94
N ASN A 589 17.55 51.92 20.05
CA ASN A 589 17.65 52.32 18.65
C ASN A 589 17.10 51.23 17.72
N LEU A 590 16.05 51.57 16.95
CA LEU A 590 15.38 50.69 16.00
C LEU A 590 16.00 50.71 14.58
N GLY A 591 17.26 51.15 14.47
CA GLY A 591 18.03 51.11 13.22
C GLY A 591 17.53 52.14 12.22
N ASN A 592 16.98 51.66 11.11
CA ASN A 592 16.52 52.52 10.00
C ASN A 592 15.10 53.10 10.22
N PHE A 593 14.38 52.64 11.23
CA PHE A 593 13.03 53.09 11.52
C PHE A 593 13.02 54.32 12.42
N ASN A 594 12.49 55.44 11.92
CA ASN A 594 12.53 56.73 12.60
C ASN A 594 11.17 57.28 13.05
N ASP A 595 10.03 56.70 12.64
CA ASP A 595 8.69 57.15 13.05
C ASP A 595 8.27 56.61 14.42
N ILE A 596 9.05 56.96 15.44
CA ILE A 596 8.76 56.66 16.85
C ILE A 596 8.12 57.86 17.54
N LYS A 597 7.06 57.60 18.33
CA LYS A 597 6.36 58.61 19.12
C LYS A 597 6.36 58.23 20.60
N VAL A 598 6.14 59.24 21.43
CA VAL A 598 5.89 59.05 22.86
C VAL A 598 4.61 58.23 23.01
N ASP A 599 4.57 57.36 24.02
CA ASP A 599 3.52 56.39 24.33
C ASP A 599 3.42 55.17 23.38
N ASP A 600 4.28 55.07 22.37
CA ASP A 600 4.41 53.83 21.59
C ASP A 600 5.01 52.71 22.46
N VAL A 601 4.62 51.46 22.19
CA VAL A 601 5.15 50.26 22.86
C VAL A 601 6.00 49.46 21.89
N ILE A 602 7.25 49.19 22.27
CA ILE A 602 8.17 48.30 21.57
C ILE A 602 8.04 46.92 22.22
N ALA A 603 7.42 45.96 21.51
CA ALA A 603 7.36 44.57 21.94
C ALA A 603 8.45 43.77 21.23
N THR A 604 9.31 43.10 22.00
CA THR A 604 10.44 42.32 21.50
C THR A 604 10.14 40.84 21.52
N TYR A 605 10.61 40.13 20.50
CA TYR A 605 10.40 38.70 20.36
C TYR A 605 11.61 38.04 19.72
N GLU A 606 11.75 36.75 19.94
CA GLU A 606 12.71 35.89 19.26
C GLU A 606 12.00 34.69 18.64
N MET A 607 12.51 34.24 17.49
CA MET A 607 12.07 32.99 16.88
C MET A 607 12.82 31.86 17.59
N ARG A 608 12.12 30.99 18.31
CA ARG A 608 12.72 29.76 18.84
C ARG A 608 12.32 28.57 17.97
N GLU A 609 13.28 27.70 17.70
CA GLU A 609 12.97 26.40 17.08
C GLU A 609 12.16 25.56 18.05
N LYS A 610 11.03 25.09 17.55
CA LYS A 610 10.21 24.07 18.17
C LYS A 610 10.30 22.83 17.28
N PRO A 611 10.87 21.72 17.78
CA PRO A 611 10.80 20.46 17.03
C PRO A 611 9.33 20.06 16.86
N ARG A 612 8.91 19.80 15.62
CA ARG A 612 7.60 19.19 15.33
C ARG A 612 7.64 17.72 15.77
N SER A 613 6.57 17.26 16.39
CA SER A 613 6.41 15.89 16.91
C SER A 613 5.57 15.02 15.99
#